data_AF-A0A936IMC3-F1
#
_entry.id   AF-A0A936IMC3-F1
#
_cell.length_a   1.000
_cell.length_b   1.000
_cell.length_c   1.000
_cell.angle_alpha   90.00
_cell.angle_beta   90.00
_cell.angle_gamma   90.00
#
_symmetry.space_group_name_H-M   'P 1'
#
loop_
_entity.id
_entity.type
_entity.pdbx_description
1 polymer ?
#
loop_
_entity_poly.entity_id
_entity_poly.type
_entity_poly.pdbx_seq_one_letter_code
_entity_poly.pdbx_strand_id
1 'polypeptide(L)'
;MRYFWTRRLPPPGRIVLVESGSRYLLEGLIPGLRESFPDAPIDLVTCYPGLPAGFPPETAVYRVADYRGQARRLLGDLRAGGPTIVGVVCSAEPIMTKWKWWVVLGLPAKAFILNENGDYFWIDWGHWSAIRHFVLFRCGLAGAGAVRTLTRLFLFPFTLLYLVMFAAWAHAGRLRRR
;
A
#
# COMPACT_ATOMS: atom_id res chain seq x y z
N MET A 1 3.88 14.40 -5.91
CA MET A 1 3.38 14.72 -4.55
C MET A 1 3.69 16.16 -4.19
N ARG A 2 2.68 17.01 -4.05
CA ARG A 2 2.86 18.44 -3.74
C ARG A 2 3.20 18.72 -2.27
N TYR A 3 2.75 17.86 -1.36
CA TYR A 3 2.78 18.12 0.08
C TYR A 3 3.81 17.32 0.88
N PHE A 4 4.69 16.56 0.23
CA PHE A 4 5.65 15.69 0.92
C PHE A 4 6.62 16.46 1.84
N TRP A 5 7.06 17.65 1.41
CA TRP A 5 8.02 18.48 2.15
C TRP A 5 7.38 19.41 3.19
N THR A 6 6.05 19.38 3.35
CA THR A 6 5.34 20.27 4.27
C THR A 6 4.46 19.48 5.23
N ARG A 7 4.51 19.87 6.51
CA ARG A 7 3.60 19.33 7.53
C ARG A 7 2.21 19.96 7.47
N ARG A 8 2.03 21.05 6.71
CA ARG A 8 0.73 21.73 6.61
C ARG A 8 -0.31 20.79 5.99
N LEU A 9 -1.49 20.77 6.58
CA LEU A 9 -2.66 20.14 5.97
C LEU A 9 -3.22 21.11 4.91
N PRO A 10 -3.58 20.61 3.73
CA PRO A 10 -4.33 21.42 2.78
C PRO A 10 -5.70 21.78 3.39
N PRO A 11 -6.32 22.89 2.93
CA PRO A 11 -7.67 23.21 3.34
C PRO A 11 -8.63 22.05 3.05
N PRO A 12 -9.71 21.90 3.85
CA PRO A 12 -10.71 20.86 3.66
C PRO A 12 -11.25 20.91 2.23
N GLY A 13 -11.13 19.79 1.54
CA GLY A 13 -11.59 19.61 0.17
C GLY A 13 -12.00 18.16 -0.03
N ARG A 14 -11.98 17.67 -1.26
CA ARG A 14 -12.38 16.29 -1.53
C ARG A 14 -11.32 15.30 -1.04
N ILE A 15 -11.76 14.25 -0.35
CA ILE A 15 -10.93 13.17 0.18
C ILE A 15 -11.13 11.95 -0.72
N VAL A 16 -10.04 11.31 -1.14
CA VAL A 16 -10.11 10.04 -1.87
C VAL A 16 -9.53 8.94 -0.98
N LEU A 17 -10.32 7.91 -0.70
CA LEU A 17 -9.86 6.75 0.05
C LEU A 17 -9.64 5.56 -0.88
N VAL A 18 -8.46 4.94 -0.79
CA VAL A 18 -8.09 3.77 -1.58
C VAL A 18 -8.18 2.53 -0.70
N GLU A 19 -9.20 1.74 -0.95
CA GLU A 19 -9.49 0.48 -0.29
C GLU A 19 -8.97 -0.69 -1.12
N SER A 20 -8.32 -1.63 -0.45
CA SER A 20 -7.79 -2.87 -1.09
C SER A 20 -7.64 -4.02 -0.09
N GLY A 21 -8.15 -3.83 1.12
CA GLY A 21 -8.00 -4.72 2.26
C GLY A 21 -9.27 -4.72 3.09
N SER A 22 -9.17 -5.07 4.37
CA SER A 22 -10.33 -5.26 5.23
C SER A 22 -11.18 -3.99 5.39
N ARG A 23 -12.45 -4.08 5.01
CA ARG A 23 -13.46 -3.00 5.06
C ARG A 23 -13.57 -2.31 6.40
N TYR A 24 -13.54 -3.09 7.49
CA TYR A 24 -13.72 -2.57 8.85
C TYR A 24 -12.71 -1.46 9.20
N LEU A 25 -11.50 -1.48 8.62
CA LEU A 25 -10.49 -0.43 8.82
C LEU A 25 -10.97 0.92 8.28
N LEU A 26 -11.56 0.87 7.08
CA LEU A 26 -12.12 2.05 6.45
C LEU A 26 -13.36 2.54 7.22
N GLU A 27 -14.24 1.62 7.61
CA GLU A 27 -15.46 1.90 8.36
C GLU A 27 -15.16 2.54 9.72
N GLY A 28 -14.11 2.07 10.42
CA GLY A 28 -13.63 2.68 11.66
C GLY A 28 -12.96 4.05 11.47
N LEU A 29 -12.40 4.32 10.29
CA LEU A 29 -11.74 5.59 9.98
C LEU A 29 -12.74 6.71 9.62
N ILE A 30 -13.87 6.37 8.97
CA ILE A 30 -14.85 7.36 8.50
C ILE A 30 -15.30 8.34 9.59
N PRO A 31 -15.67 7.91 10.81
CA PRO A 31 -16.09 8.82 11.88
C PRO A 31 -15.02 9.87 12.20
N GLY A 32 -13.75 9.47 12.34
CA GLY A 32 -12.66 10.40 12.65
C GLY A 32 -12.36 11.38 11.50
N LEU A 33 -12.51 10.93 10.26
CA LEU A 33 -12.41 11.83 9.10
C LEU A 33 -13.56 12.83 9.05
N ARG A 34 -14.78 12.41 9.39
CA ARG A 34 -15.95 13.31 9.44
C ARG A 34 -15.87 14.29 10.59
N GLU A 35 -15.27 13.92 11.72
CA GLU A 35 -15.00 14.85 12.82
C GLU A 35 -13.96 15.90 12.41
N SER A 36 -12.90 15.49 11.72
CA SER A 36 -11.83 16.40 11.26
C SER A 36 -12.24 17.24 10.05
N PHE A 37 -13.08 16.68 9.18
CA PHE A 37 -13.47 17.24 7.87
C PHE A 37 -14.97 17.02 7.63
N PRO A 38 -15.86 17.71 8.36
CA PRO A 38 -17.31 17.45 8.34
C PRO A 38 -17.91 17.59 6.94
N ASP A 39 -17.58 18.68 6.23
CA ASP A 39 -18.17 19.03 4.94
C ASP A 39 -17.43 18.41 3.73
N ALA A 40 -16.33 17.69 3.98
CA ALA A 40 -15.52 17.13 2.90
C ALA A 40 -16.22 15.94 2.24
N PRO A 41 -16.43 15.93 0.91
CA PRO A 41 -16.86 14.73 0.20
C PRO A 41 -15.74 13.68 0.25
N ILE A 42 -16.12 12.43 0.47
CA ILE A 42 -15.20 11.29 0.56
C ILE A 42 -15.52 10.34 -0.58
N ASP A 43 -14.65 10.25 -1.56
CA ASP A 43 -14.75 9.32 -2.69
C ASP A 43 -13.98 8.02 -2.38
N LEU A 44 -14.42 6.91 -2.97
CA LEU A 44 -13.84 5.59 -2.73
C LEU A 44 -13.22 5.01 -4.01
N VAL A 45 -11.96 4.61 -3.96
CA VAL A 45 -11.30 3.76 -4.95
C VAL A 45 -11.17 2.37 -4.37
N THR A 46 -11.76 1.35 -4.98
CA THR A 46 -11.81 0.00 -4.41
C THR A 46 -11.63 -1.11 -5.44
N CYS A 47 -11.17 -2.29 -5.01
CA CYS A 47 -11.28 -3.53 -5.77
C CYS A 47 -12.51 -4.36 -5.42
N TYR A 48 -13.24 -4.01 -4.36
CA TYR A 48 -14.40 -4.78 -3.91
C TYR A 48 -15.71 -4.29 -4.54
N PRO A 49 -16.71 -5.18 -4.66
CA PRO A 49 -18.05 -4.79 -5.10
C PRO A 49 -18.83 -4.10 -3.97
N GLY A 50 -19.59 -3.05 -4.31
CA GLY A 50 -20.44 -2.33 -3.35
C GLY A 50 -19.70 -1.27 -2.52
N LEU A 51 -20.43 -0.70 -1.56
CA LEU A 51 -19.99 0.40 -0.73
C LEU A 51 -19.78 -0.08 0.72
N PRO A 52 -18.68 0.29 1.40
CA PRO A 52 -18.47 0.03 2.83
C PRO A 52 -19.52 0.73 3.70
N ALA A 53 -19.75 0.22 4.91
CA ALA A 53 -20.68 0.86 5.84
C ALA A 53 -20.20 2.28 6.22
N GLY A 54 -21.15 3.19 6.48
CA GLY A 54 -20.84 4.57 6.86
C GLY A 54 -20.55 5.52 5.69
N PHE A 55 -20.49 5.03 4.45
CA PHE A 55 -20.50 5.91 3.29
C PHE A 55 -21.92 6.28 2.86
N PRO A 56 -22.16 7.54 2.50
CA PRO A 56 -23.42 7.94 1.89
C PRO A 56 -23.63 7.28 0.51
N PRO A 57 -24.87 6.96 0.12
CA PRO A 57 -25.17 6.30 -1.16
C PRO A 57 -24.74 7.13 -2.39
N GLU A 58 -24.62 8.45 -2.26
CA GLU A 58 -24.14 9.37 -3.29
C GLU A 58 -22.61 9.40 -3.46
N THR A 59 -21.88 8.60 -2.68
CA THR A 59 -20.42 8.50 -2.78
C THR A 59 -19.98 8.07 -4.17
N ALA A 60 -19.03 8.81 -4.76
CA ALA A 60 -18.41 8.37 -6.00
C ALA A 60 -17.50 7.15 -5.73
N VAL A 61 -17.82 6.03 -6.38
CA VAL A 61 -17.05 4.77 -6.25
C VAL A 61 -16.34 4.45 -7.56
N TYR A 62 -15.02 4.42 -7.49
CA TYR A 62 -14.12 4.09 -8.60
C TYR A 62 -13.59 2.67 -8.42
N ARG A 63 -14.17 1.71 -9.14
CA ARG A 63 -13.73 0.31 -9.07
C ARG A 63 -12.56 0.10 -10.01
N VAL A 64 -11.41 -0.31 -9.50
CA VAL A 64 -10.23 -0.51 -10.35
C VAL A 64 -10.40 -1.60 -11.42
N ALA A 65 -11.37 -2.49 -11.24
CA ALA A 65 -11.79 -3.46 -12.25
C ALA A 65 -12.28 -2.79 -13.55
N ASP A 66 -12.92 -1.62 -13.44
CA ASP A 66 -13.48 -0.88 -14.58
C ASP A 66 -12.40 -0.12 -15.37
N TYR A 67 -11.20 0.02 -14.79
CA TYR A 67 -10.08 0.80 -15.33
C TYR A 67 -8.90 -0.07 -15.76
N ARG A 68 -9.07 -1.38 -15.99
CA ARG A 68 -8.00 -2.29 -16.41
C ARG A 68 -7.21 -1.73 -17.61
N GLY A 69 -5.89 -1.56 -17.43
CA GLY A 69 -5.00 -1.00 -18.45
C GLY A 69 -5.12 0.52 -18.66
N GLN A 70 -6.04 1.20 -18.00
CA GLN A 70 -6.41 2.61 -18.21
C GLN A 70 -6.10 3.47 -16.98
N ALA A 71 -4.93 3.30 -16.36
CA ALA A 71 -4.57 4.01 -15.14
C ALA A 71 -4.60 5.55 -15.29
N ARG A 72 -4.25 6.05 -16.48
CA ARG A 72 -4.34 7.48 -16.81
C ARG A 72 -5.77 8.01 -16.76
N ARG A 73 -6.75 7.20 -17.18
CA ARG A 73 -8.17 7.56 -17.14
C ARG A 73 -8.66 7.65 -15.70
N LEU A 74 -8.36 6.66 -14.87
CA LEU A 74 -8.68 6.70 -13.43
C LEU A 74 -8.09 7.95 -12.77
N LEU A 75 -6.82 8.27 -13.06
CA LEU A 75 -6.19 9.47 -12.52
C LEU A 75 -6.81 10.75 -13.06
N GLY A 76 -7.27 10.77 -14.31
CA GLY A 76 -8.02 11.89 -14.88
C GLY A 76 -9.33 12.12 -14.14
N ASP A 77 -10.13 11.07 -13.97
CA ASP A 77 -11.42 11.11 -13.28
C ASP A 77 -11.25 11.55 -11.82
N LEU A 78 -10.25 11.00 -11.12
CA LEU A 78 -9.95 11.40 -9.74
C LEU A 78 -9.44 12.84 -9.66
N ARG A 79 -8.62 13.30 -10.59
CA ARG A 79 -8.12 14.70 -10.61
C ARG A 79 -9.23 15.69 -10.92
N ALA A 80 -10.20 15.33 -11.75
CA ALA A 80 -11.34 16.19 -12.07
C ALA A 80 -12.18 16.53 -10.82
N GLY A 81 -12.22 15.64 -9.83
CA GLY A 81 -12.84 15.89 -8.53
C GLY A 81 -12.08 16.85 -7.61
N GLY A 82 -10.86 17.27 -7.98
CA GLY A 82 -10.03 18.19 -7.20
C GLY A 82 -9.64 17.70 -5.79
N PRO A 83 -9.17 16.45 -5.61
CA PRO A 83 -8.88 15.91 -4.29
C PRO A 83 -7.72 16.64 -3.63
N THR A 84 -7.93 17.03 -2.38
CA THR A 84 -6.90 17.67 -1.54
C THR A 84 -6.21 16.64 -0.64
N ILE A 85 -6.90 15.56 -0.28
CA ILE A 85 -6.40 14.51 0.59
C ILE A 85 -6.59 13.14 -0.06
N VAL A 86 -5.61 12.25 0.09
CA VAL A 86 -5.70 10.86 -0.30
C VAL A 86 -5.33 9.94 0.86
N GLY A 87 -6.23 9.05 1.25
CA GLY A 87 -5.98 8.01 2.23
C GLY A 87 -5.76 6.68 1.55
N VAL A 88 -4.74 5.93 1.94
CA VAL A 88 -4.53 4.57 1.42
C VAL A 88 -4.57 3.56 2.55
N VAL A 89 -5.47 2.60 2.43
CA VAL A 89 -5.51 1.47 3.35
C VAL A 89 -4.42 0.49 2.97
N CYS A 90 -3.48 0.27 3.89
CA CYS A 90 -2.46 -0.74 3.77
C CYS A 90 -2.77 -1.87 4.76
N SER A 91 -3.54 -2.86 4.32
CA SER A 91 -3.57 -4.19 4.95
C SER A 91 -2.30 -4.96 4.59
N ALA A 92 -1.91 -5.96 5.38
CA ALA A 92 -0.69 -6.78 5.19
C ALA A 92 -0.60 -7.49 3.82
N GLU A 93 -1.64 -7.37 2.99
CA GLU A 93 -1.78 -7.97 1.68
C GLU A 93 -1.26 -7.02 0.58
N PRO A 94 -0.38 -7.49 -0.34
CA PRO A 94 0.11 -6.68 -1.46
C PRO A 94 -0.93 -6.59 -2.60
N ILE A 95 -2.17 -6.26 -2.25
CA ILE A 95 -3.28 -6.09 -3.18
C ILE A 95 -3.27 -4.65 -3.69
N MET A 96 -3.51 -4.48 -5.00
CA MET A 96 -3.57 -3.18 -5.67
C MET A 96 -2.31 -2.30 -5.54
N THR A 97 -1.14 -2.85 -5.22
CA THR A 97 0.09 -2.07 -4.98
C THR A 97 0.38 -1.06 -6.11
N LYS A 98 0.26 -1.49 -7.38
CA LYS A 98 0.43 -0.59 -8.54
C LYS A 98 -0.57 0.58 -8.51
N TRP A 99 -1.85 0.29 -8.28
CA TRP A 99 -2.93 1.29 -8.23
C TRP A 99 -2.74 2.27 -7.08
N LYS A 100 -2.40 1.78 -5.88
CA LYS A 100 -2.08 2.62 -4.72
C LYS A 100 -0.98 3.63 -5.06
N TRP A 101 0.13 3.16 -5.64
CA TRP A 101 1.22 4.04 -6.04
C TRP A 101 0.82 5.01 -7.14
N TRP A 102 0.04 4.57 -8.13
CA TRP A 102 -0.47 5.46 -9.17
C TRP A 102 -1.31 6.60 -8.59
N VAL A 103 -2.24 6.30 -7.67
CA VAL A 103 -3.10 7.31 -7.05
C VAL A 103 -2.29 8.23 -6.12
N VAL A 104 -1.46 7.65 -5.25
CA VAL A 104 -0.65 8.37 -4.25
C VAL A 104 0.37 9.31 -4.90
N LEU A 105 1.04 8.87 -5.97
CA LEU A 105 2.03 9.69 -6.67
C LEU A 105 1.37 10.60 -7.71
N GLY A 106 0.27 10.16 -8.31
CA GLY A 106 -0.42 10.83 -9.42
C GLY A 106 -1.37 11.93 -8.98
N LEU A 107 -1.91 11.92 -7.77
CA LEU A 107 -2.79 13.00 -7.30
C LEU A 107 -1.99 14.17 -6.69
N PRO A 108 -2.40 15.42 -6.93
CA PRO A 108 -1.82 16.60 -6.28
C PRO A 108 -2.37 16.77 -4.84
N ALA A 109 -2.63 15.67 -4.13
CA ALA A 109 -3.22 15.62 -2.80
C ALA A 109 -2.17 15.32 -1.73
N LYS A 110 -2.49 15.62 -0.46
CA LYS A 110 -1.69 15.17 0.69
C LYS A 110 -2.07 13.73 1.02
N ALA A 111 -1.08 12.85 1.08
CA ALA A 111 -1.31 11.42 1.27
C ALA A 111 -1.17 11.02 2.74
N PHE A 112 -2.02 10.13 3.21
CA PHE A 112 -1.86 9.41 4.47
C PHE A 112 -2.05 7.90 4.25
N ILE A 113 -1.44 7.10 5.13
CA ILE A 113 -1.54 5.65 5.13
C ILE A 113 -2.27 5.23 6.39
N LEU A 114 -3.29 4.38 6.23
CA LEU A 114 -3.96 3.70 7.32
C LEU A 114 -3.34 2.31 7.49
N ASN A 115 -2.93 1.99 8.71
CA ASN A 115 -2.36 0.71 9.11
C ASN A 115 -3.45 -0.30 9.53
N GLU A 116 -3.08 -1.57 9.65
CA GLU A 116 -3.94 -2.66 10.10
C GLU A 116 -4.49 -2.48 11.52
N ASN A 117 -3.81 -1.67 12.34
CA ASN A 117 -4.26 -1.36 13.70
C ASN A 117 -5.31 -0.24 13.77
N GLY A 118 -5.69 0.35 12.63
CA GLY A 118 -6.58 1.51 12.59
C GLY A 118 -5.87 2.86 12.79
N ASP A 119 -4.58 2.86 13.08
CA ASP A 119 -3.76 4.07 13.13
C ASP A 119 -3.46 4.59 11.73
N TYR A 120 -3.56 5.91 11.53
CA TYR A 120 -3.12 6.55 10.28
C TYR A 120 -1.96 7.52 10.51
N PHE A 121 -1.10 7.63 9.50
CA PHE A 121 0.02 8.58 9.50
C PHE A 121 0.16 9.27 8.14
N TRP A 122 0.57 10.54 8.17
CA TRP A 122 0.78 11.34 6.98
C TRP A 122 2.08 10.95 6.27
N ILE A 123 2.04 10.89 4.94
CA ILE A 123 3.25 10.75 4.11
C ILE A 123 3.86 12.14 3.92
N ASP A 124 4.55 12.61 4.95
CA ASP A 124 5.37 13.83 4.88
C ASP A 124 6.72 13.62 5.57
N TRP A 125 7.65 14.55 5.32
CA TRP A 125 8.98 14.53 5.92
C TRP A 125 8.94 14.52 7.46
N GLY A 126 7.87 15.05 8.07
CA GLY A 126 7.70 15.07 9.52
C GLY A 126 7.55 13.69 10.13
N HIS A 127 7.02 12.73 9.37
CA HIS A 127 6.75 11.38 9.82
C HIS A 127 7.70 10.35 9.19
N TRP A 128 8.89 10.78 8.76
CA TRP A 128 9.87 9.91 8.11
C TRP A 128 10.28 8.70 8.96
N SER A 129 10.36 8.84 10.29
CA SER A 129 10.62 7.72 11.21
C SER A 129 9.54 6.64 11.11
N ALA A 130 8.27 7.04 11.08
CA ALA A 130 7.12 6.14 10.93
C ALA A 130 7.10 5.50 9.54
N ILE A 131 7.33 6.28 8.47
CA ILE A 131 7.43 5.77 7.09
C ILE A 131 8.54 4.71 7.00
N ARG A 132 9.74 5.00 7.53
CA ARG A 132 10.87 4.07 7.51
C ARG A 132 10.56 2.79 8.30
N HIS A 133 9.96 2.91 9.48
CA HIS A 133 9.58 1.75 10.28
C HIS A 133 8.56 0.88 9.53
N PHE A 134 7.55 1.50 8.92
CA PHE A 134 6.53 0.82 8.13
C PHE A 134 7.12 0.10 6.90
N VAL A 135 8.03 0.75 6.16
CA VAL A 135 8.73 0.14 5.02
C VAL A 135 9.59 -1.04 5.48
N LEU A 136 10.36 -0.87 6.56
CA LEU A 136 11.16 -1.95 7.12
C LEU A 136 10.30 -3.13 7.58
N PHE A 137 9.18 -2.86 8.23
CA PHE A 137 8.22 -3.88 8.64
C PHE A 137 7.66 -4.64 7.44
N ARG A 138 7.27 -3.93 6.37
CA ARG A 138 6.75 -4.54 5.13
C ARG A 138 7.80 -5.30 4.32
N CYS A 139 9.06 -4.90 4.38
CA CYS A 139 10.16 -5.64 3.78
C CYS A 139 10.56 -6.89 4.61
N GLY A 140 9.90 -7.15 5.74
CA GLY A 140 10.31 -8.21 6.68
C GLY A 140 11.65 -7.92 7.35
N LEU A 141 12.10 -6.66 7.29
CA LEU A 141 13.36 -6.14 7.82
C LEU A 141 13.19 -5.47 9.20
N ALA A 142 11.99 -5.54 9.79
CA ALA A 142 11.78 -5.17 11.18
C ALA A 142 11.83 -6.42 12.09
N GLY A 143 12.62 -6.37 13.16
CA GLY A 143 12.68 -7.41 14.19
C GLY A 143 13.33 -8.73 13.73
N ALA A 144 12.99 -9.84 14.39
CA ALA A 144 13.59 -11.16 14.20
C ALA A 144 13.47 -11.73 12.76
N GLY A 145 12.50 -11.24 11.97
CA GLY A 145 12.35 -11.56 10.55
C GLY A 145 13.52 -11.06 9.69
N ALA A 146 14.13 -9.94 10.07
CA ALA A 146 15.26 -9.35 9.36
C ALA A 146 16.49 -10.25 9.43
N VAL A 147 16.79 -10.75 10.64
CA VAL A 147 17.89 -11.69 10.89
C VAL A 147 17.69 -12.94 10.05
N ARG A 148 16.49 -13.55 10.09
CA ARG A 148 16.20 -14.79 9.33
C ARG A 148 16.32 -14.59 7.82
N THR A 149 15.90 -13.43 7.31
CA THR A 149 15.94 -13.11 5.87
C THR A 149 17.37 -12.85 5.40
N LEU A 150 18.15 -12.07 6.16
CA LEU A 150 19.56 -11.83 5.88
C LEU A 150 20.39 -13.11 6.00
N THR A 151 20.15 -13.93 7.02
CA THR A 151 20.81 -15.24 7.18
C THR A 151 20.49 -16.16 6.01
N ARG A 152 19.23 -16.22 5.55
CA ARG A 152 18.87 -17.01 4.36
C ARG A 152 19.54 -16.48 3.10
N LEU A 153 19.56 -15.17 2.89
CA LEU A 153 20.21 -14.56 1.73
C LEU A 153 21.72 -14.86 1.72
N PHE A 154 22.36 -14.80 2.88
CA PHE A 154 23.77 -15.11 3.04
C PHE A 154 24.08 -16.60 2.86
N LEU A 155 23.27 -17.50 3.44
CA LEU A 155 23.48 -18.95 3.36
C LEU A 155 23.07 -19.56 2.01
N PHE A 156 22.17 -18.92 1.26
CA PHE A 156 21.66 -19.41 -0.02
C PHE A 156 22.76 -19.80 -1.03
N PRO A 157 23.75 -18.94 -1.35
CA PRO A 157 24.80 -19.30 -2.31
C PRO A 157 25.62 -20.52 -1.87
N PHE A 158 25.91 -20.66 -0.57
CA PHE A 158 26.65 -21.80 -0.04
C PHE A 158 25.83 -23.09 -0.07
N THR A 159 24.54 -23.00 0.28
CA THR A 159 23.65 -24.15 0.26
C THR A 159 23.44 -24.64 -1.18
N LEU A 160 23.25 -23.72 -2.12
CA LEU A 160 23.14 -24.03 -3.54
C LEU A 160 24.42 -24.65 -4.09
N LEU A 161 25.58 -24.08 -3.76
CA LEU A 161 26.88 -24.61 -4.18
C LEU A 161 27.11 -26.02 -3.65
N TYR A 162 26.81 -26.26 -2.36
CA TYR A 162 26.89 -27.58 -1.75
C TYR A 162 26.00 -28.60 -2.48
N LEU A 163 24.74 -28.25 -2.76
CA LEU A 163 23.81 -29.13 -3.47
C LEU A 163 24.27 -29.42 -4.90
N VAL A 164 24.80 -28.43 -5.62
CA VAL A 164 25.36 -28.61 -6.98
C VAL A 164 26.57 -29.55 -6.95
N MET A 165 27.51 -29.33 -6.03
CA MET A 165 28.68 -30.21 -5.89
C MET A 165 28.29 -31.64 -5.49
N PHE A 166 27.35 -31.78 -4.55
CA PHE A 166 26.84 -33.08 -4.15
C PHE A 166 26.16 -33.81 -5.32
N ALA A 167 25.34 -33.10 -6.10
CA ALA A 167 24.69 -33.66 -7.28
C ALA A 167 25.70 -34.07 -8.36
N ALA A 168 26.73 -33.26 -8.58
CA ALA A 168 27.83 -33.55 -9.50
C ALA A 168 28.62 -34.79 -9.06
N TRP A 169 28.96 -34.90 -7.78
CA TRP A 169 29.63 -36.08 -7.23
C TRP A 169 28.80 -37.35 -7.37
N ALA A 170 27.50 -37.29 -7.02
CA ALA A 170 26.59 -38.43 -7.15
C ALA A 170 26.43 -38.88 -8.61
N HIS A 171 26.38 -37.95 -9.57
CA HIS A 171 26.33 -38.29 -11.00
C HIS A 171 27.66 -38.82 -11.54
N ALA A 172 28.80 -38.25 -11.13
CA ALA A 172 30.12 -38.77 -11.49
C ALA A 172 30.34 -40.19 -10.95
N GLY A 173 29.87 -40.48 -9.73
CA GLY A 173 29.90 -41.81 -9.14
C GLY A 173 29.02 -42.82 -9.88
N ARG A 174 27.86 -42.41 -10.40
CA ARG A 174 27.02 -43.26 -11.27
C ARG A 174 27.65 -43.51 -12.64
N LEU A 175 28.33 -42.50 -13.21
CA LEU A 175 29.00 -42.63 -14.50
C LEU A 175 30.23 -43.55 -14.43
N ARG A 176 30.95 -43.57 -13.30
CA ARG A 176 32.09 -44.49 -13.08
C ARG A 176 31.71 -45.94 -12.77
N ARG A 177 30.44 -46.21 -12.42
CA ARG A 177 29.93 -47.56 -12.13
C ARG A 177 29.22 -48.20 -13.33
N ARG A 178 29.07 -47.46 -14.43
CA ARG A 178 28.71 -47.99 -15.75
C ARG A 178 29.97 -48.19 -16.56
#